data_AF-A0A1Q6PTQ4-F1
#
_entry.id   AF-A0A1Q6PTQ4-F1
#
_cell.length_a   1.000
_cell.length_b   1.000
_cell.length_c   1.000
_cell.angle_alpha   90.00
_cell.angle_beta   90.00
_cell.angle_gamma   90.00
#
_symmetry.space_group_name_H-M   'P 1'
#
loop_
_entity.id
_entity.type
_entity.pdbx_description
1 polymer ?
#
loop_
_entity_poly.entity_id
_entity_poly.type
_entity_poly.pdbx_seq_one_letter_code
_entity_poly.pdbx_strand_id
1 'polypeptide(L)'
;MGGRGSSSHRQTAGSIASIQTFLRNAYGTNHANSVMAMLQNVPTHIREMWEEYASQFRATDMRGGEHGAYYAPMDDSVHLNIREVARGDSIHTPYGTLFHEYGHMTDYLIARSAGQYRYSAYSDLFQGIDAGGKPILRGGSAGGLLGRTAKDELAGHLARIQRQNPTLTTKQAARVLTNEAMHKYSMRDRSDISDMLEGAGIGIAYPLGAGHGLDYWDGRGNSKEIFAEIISAEAAHPGSLQAIKDYFPKTYQVYQDMVKARKRK
;
A
#
# COMPACT_ATOMS: atom_id res chain seq x y z
N MET A 1 -3.73 52.17 -7.47
CA MET A 1 -2.31 51.79 -7.65
C MET A 1 -1.95 50.94 -6.44
N GLY A 2 -1.80 49.62 -6.50
CA GLY A 2 -1.01 48.82 -7.44
C GLY A 2 0.16 48.27 -6.63
N GLY A 3 0.06 47.01 -6.21
CA GLY A 3 0.74 46.44 -5.05
C GLY A 3 2.19 46.00 -5.24
N ARG A 4 2.71 45.28 -4.23
CA ARG A 4 3.38 43.97 -4.34
C ARG A 4 3.98 43.56 -2.98
N GLY A 5 3.27 42.69 -2.26
CA GLY A 5 3.91 41.77 -1.33
C GLY A 5 4.36 40.54 -2.12
N SER A 6 5.66 40.28 -2.18
CA SER A 6 6.18 39.03 -2.74
C SER A 6 6.26 38.01 -1.61
N SER A 7 5.33 37.06 -1.61
CA SER A 7 5.50 35.80 -0.90
C SER A 7 6.62 35.00 -1.56
N SER A 8 7.64 34.65 -0.77
CA SER A 8 8.72 33.74 -1.13
C SER A 8 8.16 32.35 -1.44
N HIS A 9 7.95 32.05 -2.71
CA HIS A 9 7.79 30.67 -3.18
C HIS A 9 9.17 30.07 -3.39
N ARG A 10 9.58 29.24 -2.44
CA ARG A 10 10.74 28.36 -2.56
C ARG A 10 10.55 27.48 -3.79
N GLN A 11 11.45 27.62 -4.76
CA GLN A 11 11.56 26.77 -5.94
C GLN A 11 11.68 25.29 -5.53
N THR A 12 10.78 24.44 -6.02
CA THR A 12 11.03 23.01 -6.22
C THR A 12 10.73 22.67 -7.67
N ALA A 13 11.64 23.04 -8.58
CA ALA A 13 11.61 22.65 -9.99
C ALA A 13 11.88 21.14 -10.21
N GLY A 14 11.62 20.29 -9.21
CA GLY A 14 12.10 18.91 -9.14
C GLY A 14 11.05 17.82 -8.96
N SER A 15 9.74 18.10 -8.82
CA SER A 15 8.77 17.04 -8.42
C SER A 15 7.96 16.46 -9.59
N ILE A 16 7.14 17.24 -10.30
CA ILE A 16 6.32 16.74 -11.42
C ILE A 16 7.16 16.33 -12.64
N ALA A 17 8.17 17.15 -12.98
CA ALA A 17 9.04 16.89 -14.13
C ALA A 17 9.92 15.66 -13.92
N SER A 18 10.35 15.38 -12.68
CA SER A 18 11.14 14.19 -12.37
C SER A 18 10.27 12.93 -12.44
N ILE A 19 9.05 12.95 -11.90
CA ILE A 19 8.10 11.84 -12.05
C ILE A 19 7.86 11.55 -13.53
N GLN A 20 7.56 12.58 -14.33
CA GLN A 20 7.30 12.40 -15.75
C GLN A 20 8.51 11.87 -16.52
N THR A 21 9.72 12.36 -16.19
CA THR A 21 10.97 11.88 -16.81
C THR A 21 11.23 10.42 -16.45
N PHE A 22 11.10 10.07 -15.16
CA PHE A 22 11.23 8.70 -14.68
C PHE A 22 10.27 7.76 -15.41
N LEU A 23 8.96 8.07 -15.40
CA LEU A 23 7.95 7.23 -16.03
C LEU A 23 8.17 7.10 -17.55
N ARG A 24 8.58 8.17 -18.24
CA ARG A 24 8.87 8.12 -19.68
C ARG A 24 10.06 7.20 -19.97
N ASN A 25 11.11 7.27 -19.16
CA ASN A 25 12.30 6.45 -19.33
C ASN A 25 12.03 4.99 -19.00
N ALA A 26 11.28 4.72 -17.93
CA ALA A 26 10.96 3.37 -17.48
C ALA A 26 9.93 2.67 -18.38
N TYR A 27 8.88 3.40 -18.78
CA TYR A 27 7.65 2.81 -19.31
C TYR A 27 7.19 3.43 -20.63
N GLY A 28 7.86 4.44 -21.14
CA GLY A 28 7.48 5.13 -22.36
C GLY A 28 6.35 6.16 -22.19
N THR A 29 6.21 7.03 -23.19
CA THR A 29 5.38 8.23 -23.13
C THR A 29 3.91 7.98 -22.82
N ASN A 30 3.30 6.94 -23.41
CA ASN A 30 1.88 6.67 -23.25
C ASN A 30 1.52 6.25 -21.81
N HIS A 31 2.33 5.35 -21.23
CA HIS A 31 2.16 4.91 -19.84
C HIS A 31 2.48 6.06 -18.88
N ALA A 32 3.53 6.83 -19.14
CA ALA A 32 3.84 8.02 -18.36
C ALA A 32 2.69 9.02 -18.31
N ASN A 33 2.08 9.36 -19.44
CA ASN A 33 0.95 10.28 -19.48
C ASN A 33 -0.27 9.73 -18.73
N SER A 34 -0.53 8.42 -18.82
CA SER A 34 -1.64 7.76 -18.12
C SER A 34 -1.46 7.83 -16.60
N VAL A 35 -0.28 7.44 -16.10
CA VAL A 35 0.03 7.47 -14.66
C VAL A 35 0.05 8.91 -14.14
N MET A 36 0.58 9.87 -14.91
CA MET A 36 0.53 11.29 -14.57
C MET A 36 -0.91 11.82 -14.45
N ALA A 37 -1.82 11.39 -15.34
CA ALA A 37 -3.23 11.76 -15.26
C ALA A 37 -3.93 11.15 -14.03
N MET A 38 -3.55 9.94 -13.62
CA MET A 38 -4.02 9.36 -12.36
C MET A 38 -3.53 10.19 -11.17
N LEU A 39 -2.23 10.50 -11.10
CA LEU A 39 -1.60 11.29 -10.05
C LEU A 39 -2.17 12.71 -9.89
N GLN A 40 -2.87 13.25 -10.89
CA GLN A 40 -3.59 14.52 -10.77
C GLN A 40 -4.84 14.41 -9.89
N ASN A 41 -5.45 13.22 -9.84
CA ASN A 41 -6.74 12.97 -9.19
C ASN A 41 -6.63 12.17 -7.88
N VAL A 42 -5.46 11.63 -7.56
CA VAL A 42 -5.22 10.93 -6.28
C VAL A 42 -5.27 11.90 -5.09
N PRO A 43 -5.48 11.37 -3.86
CA PRO A 43 -5.32 12.17 -2.64
C PRO A 43 -3.96 12.89 -2.60
N THR A 44 -3.97 14.13 -2.07
CA THR A 44 -2.77 15.01 -2.10
C THR A 44 -1.54 14.32 -1.52
N HIS A 45 -1.68 13.52 -0.46
CA HIS A 45 -0.55 12.87 0.17
C HIS A 45 0.09 11.76 -0.67
N ILE A 46 -0.65 11.11 -1.58
CA ILE A 46 -0.11 10.15 -2.56
C ILE A 46 0.72 10.91 -3.59
N ARG A 47 0.17 12.00 -4.14
CA ARG A 47 0.90 12.84 -5.09
C ARG A 47 2.20 13.37 -4.47
N GLU A 48 2.13 13.94 -3.26
CA GLU A 48 3.30 14.43 -2.53
C GLU A 48 4.34 13.33 -2.27
N MET A 49 3.90 12.08 -2.08
CA MET A 49 4.80 10.94 -1.88
C MET A 49 5.60 10.64 -3.14
N TRP A 50 4.93 10.60 -4.30
CA TRP A 50 5.60 10.48 -5.60
C TRP A 50 6.54 11.66 -5.86
N GLU A 51 6.09 12.87 -5.56
CA GLU A 51 6.90 14.09 -5.71
C GLU A 51 8.18 14.07 -4.86
N GLU A 52 8.14 13.47 -3.68
CA GLU A 52 9.26 13.36 -2.74
C GLU A 52 10.24 12.25 -3.12
N TYR A 53 9.74 11.11 -3.61
CA TYR A 53 10.55 9.89 -3.74
C TYR A 53 10.85 9.46 -5.19
N ALA A 54 10.16 9.98 -6.21
CA ALA A 54 10.31 9.49 -7.59
C ALA A 54 11.71 9.66 -8.18
N SER A 55 12.52 10.61 -7.70
CA SER A 55 13.92 10.76 -8.09
C SER A 55 14.81 9.57 -7.69
N GLN A 56 14.34 8.74 -6.75
CA GLN A 56 15.02 7.54 -6.25
C GLN A 56 14.41 6.25 -6.82
N PHE A 57 13.30 6.35 -7.58
CA PHE A 57 12.63 5.19 -8.14
C PHE A 57 13.49 4.52 -9.20
N ARG A 58 13.39 3.18 -9.22
CA ARG A 58 14.02 2.32 -10.21
C ARG A 58 13.00 1.34 -10.72
N ALA A 59 13.14 1.01 -11.99
CA ALA A 59 12.25 0.12 -12.71
C ALA A 59 13.09 -0.88 -13.50
N THR A 60 12.64 -2.13 -13.50
CA THR A 60 13.13 -3.20 -14.34
C THR A 60 11.96 -3.68 -15.19
N ASP A 61 12.06 -3.54 -16.52
CA ASP A 61 11.04 -4.04 -17.43
C ASP A 61 11.17 -5.56 -17.56
N MET A 62 10.11 -6.26 -17.14
CA MET A 62 10.05 -7.72 -17.19
C MET A 62 9.61 -8.15 -18.59
N ARG A 63 10.38 -9.06 -19.21
CA ARG A 63 10.00 -9.62 -20.51
C ARG A 63 9.06 -10.81 -20.31
N GLY A 64 8.28 -11.13 -21.34
CA GLY A 64 7.28 -12.20 -21.27
C GLY A 64 7.86 -13.53 -20.80
N GLY A 65 7.26 -14.13 -19.77
CA GLY A 65 7.68 -15.40 -19.15
C GLY A 65 8.18 -15.27 -17.71
N GLU A 66 8.41 -14.05 -17.23
CA GLU A 66 8.80 -13.79 -15.84
C GLU A 66 7.56 -13.79 -14.90
N HIS A 67 7.76 -14.16 -13.62
CA HIS A 67 6.70 -14.22 -12.60
C HIS A 67 6.05 -12.83 -12.37
N GLY A 68 4.90 -12.75 -11.71
CA GLY A 68 4.13 -11.50 -11.53
C GLY A 68 4.96 -10.31 -10.98
N ALA A 69 4.44 -9.08 -11.09
CA ALA A 69 5.15 -7.87 -10.66
C ALA A 69 5.59 -7.94 -9.19
N TYR A 70 6.75 -7.35 -8.88
CA TYR A 70 7.28 -7.27 -7.51
C TYR A 70 8.28 -6.11 -7.33
N TYR A 71 8.35 -5.56 -6.13
CA TYR A 71 9.50 -4.80 -5.66
C TYR A 71 10.55 -5.72 -5.02
N ALA A 72 11.81 -5.59 -5.45
CA ALA A 72 12.93 -6.31 -4.87
C ALA A 72 13.81 -5.38 -4.03
N PRO A 73 13.88 -5.56 -2.69
CA PRO A 73 14.79 -4.77 -1.86
C PRO A 73 16.27 -4.95 -2.20
N MET A 74 16.65 -6.09 -2.81
CA MET A 74 18.04 -6.45 -3.07
C MET A 74 18.71 -5.57 -4.13
N ASP A 75 18.03 -5.32 -5.25
CA ASP A 75 18.44 -4.37 -6.28
C ASP A 75 17.72 -3.00 -6.14
N ASP A 76 16.73 -2.94 -5.24
CA ASP A 76 15.92 -1.77 -4.92
C ASP A 76 15.30 -1.19 -6.19
N SER A 77 14.64 -2.09 -6.95
CA SER A 77 13.93 -1.83 -8.20
C SER A 77 12.54 -2.47 -8.19
N VAL A 78 11.60 -1.86 -8.90
CA VAL A 78 10.28 -2.43 -9.21
C VAL A 78 10.37 -3.19 -10.53
N HIS A 79 10.06 -4.47 -10.48
CA HIS A 79 10.02 -5.38 -11.62
C HIS A 79 8.55 -5.53 -12.04
N LEU A 80 8.21 -5.08 -13.24
CA LEU A 80 6.86 -5.29 -13.78
C LEU A 80 6.83 -5.34 -15.31
N ASN A 81 5.81 -6.01 -15.85
CA ASN A 81 5.42 -5.90 -17.25
C ASN A 81 4.36 -4.79 -17.40
N ILE A 82 4.78 -3.61 -17.88
CA ILE A 82 3.89 -2.45 -17.90
C ILE A 82 2.66 -2.64 -18.79
N ARG A 83 2.74 -3.47 -19.84
CA ARG A 83 1.59 -3.70 -20.73
C ARG A 83 0.48 -4.46 -20.02
N GLU A 84 0.86 -5.44 -19.19
CA GLU A 84 -0.09 -6.21 -18.39
C GLU A 84 -0.67 -5.35 -17.26
N VAL A 85 0.20 -4.65 -16.54
CA VAL A 85 -0.21 -3.75 -15.44
C VAL A 85 -1.13 -2.62 -15.92
N ALA A 86 -0.86 -2.05 -17.09
CA ALA A 86 -1.71 -1.01 -17.69
C ALA A 86 -3.10 -1.53 -18.10
N ARG A 87 -3.24 -2.82 -18.40
CA ARG A 87 -4.51 -3.44 -18.75
C ARG A 87 -5.35 -3.80 -17.51
N GLY A 88 -4.68 -4.20 -16.42
CA GLY A 88 -5.32 -4.81 -15.26
C GLY A 88 -5.89 -6.20 -15.57
N ASP A 89 -6.62 -6.76 -14.61
CA ASP A 89 -7.19 -8.11 -14.70
C ASP A 89 -8.47 -8.25 -13.83
N SER A 90 -8.86 -9.47 -13.47
CA SER A 90 -10.05 -9.74 -12.64
C SER A 90 -9.97 -9.22 -11.21
N ILE A 91 -8.76 -8.97 -10.69
CA ILE A 91 -8.49 -8.52 -9.33
C ILE A 91 -7.80 -7.16 -9.28
N HIS A 92 -6.99 -6.79 -10.28
CA HIS A 92 -6.28 -5.52 -10.33
C HIS A 92 -6.96 -4.52 -11.28
N THR A 93 -7.09 -3.26 -10.84
CA THR A 93 -7.42 -2.13 -11.71
C THR A 93 -6.26 -1.78 -12.64
N PRO A 94 -6.50 -1.14 -13.79
CA PRO A 94 -5.44 -0.58 -14.62
C PRO A 94 -4.46 0.27 -13.80
N TYR A 95 -3.17 -0.06 -13.89
CA TYR A 95 -2.06 0.52 -13.12
C TYR A 95 -2.11 0.32 -11.60
N GLY A 96 -3.09 -0.38 -11.04
CA GLY A 96 -3.18 -0.66 -9.60
C GLY A 96 -1.92 -1.35 -9.06
N THR A 97 -1.46 -2.39 -9.76
CA THR A 97 -0.20 -3.10 -9.42
C THR A 97 1.02 -2.19 -9.48
N LEU A 98 1.08 -1.20 -10.39
CA LEU A 98 2.19 -0.24 -10.41
C LEU A 98 2.23 0.56 -9.11
N PHE A 99 1.09 1.05 -8.63
CA PHE A 99 1.04 1.78 -7.36
C PHE A 99 1.32 0.88 -6.16
N HIS A 100 0.92 -0.39 -6.20
CA HIS A 100 1.26 -1.38 -5.17
C HIS A 100 2.79 -1.56 -5.05
N GLU A 101 3.48 -1.85 -6.16
CA GLU A 101 4.93 -2.07 -6.13
C GLU A 101 5.73 -0.81 -5.76
N TYR A 102 5.32 0.36 -6.27
CA TYR A 102 5.93 1.63 -5.83
C TYR A 102 5.56 2.00 -4.39
N GLY A 103 4.44 1.48 -3.87
CA GLY A 103 4.09 1.52 -2.45
C GLY A 103 5.13 0.80 -1.61
N HIS A 104 5.51 -0.43 -1.98
CA HIS A 104 6.62 -1.13 -1.34
C HIS A 104 7.93 -0.35 -1.45
N MET A 105 8.33 0.08 -2.64
CA MET A 105 9.59 0.83 -2.81
C MET A 105 9.62 2.08 -1.92
N THR A 106 8.51 2.81 -1.86
CA THR A 106 8.40 4.01 -1.04
C THR A 106 8.46 3.69 0.45
N ASP A 107 7.87 2.59 0.90
CA ASP A 107 7.94 2.13 2.28
C ASP A 107 9.41 1.99 2.77
N TYR A 108 10.26 1.42 1.91
CA TYR A 108 11.71 1.31 2.17
C TYR A 108 12.44 2.65 2.04
N LEU A 109 12.04 3.52 1.11
CA LEU A 109 12.62 4.87 0.97
C LEU A 109 12.32 5.76 2.17
N ILE A 110 11.11 5.69 2.75
CA ILE A 110 10.74 6.42 3.96
C ILE A 110 11.65 5.96 5.12
N ALA A 111 11.80 4.64 5.33
CA ALA A 111 12.65 4.10 6.38
C ALA A 111 14.12 4.53 6.21
N ARG A 112 14.67 4.43 4.99
CA ARG A 112 16.03 4.89 4.68
C ARG A 112 16.20 6.37 4.92
N SER A 113 15.23 7.18 4.51
CA SER A 113 15.26 8.61 4.78
C SER A 113 15.39 8.83 6.29
N ALA A 114 14.62 8.10 7.12
CA ALA A 114 14.64 8.08 8.58
C ALA A 114 15.91 7.48 9.23
N GLY A 115 16.97 7.21 8.45
CA GLY A 115 18.24 6.68 8.94
C GLY A 115 18.21 5.20 9.34
N GLN A 116 17.17 4.47 8.91
CA GLN A 116 17.01 3.05 9.22
C GLN A 116 17.78 2.17 8.23
N TYR A 117 17.98 0.91 8.61
CA TYR A 117 18.67 -0.07 7.78
C TYR A 117 18.01 -0.23 6.41
N ARG A 118 18.81 -0.40 5.35
CA ARG A 118 18.33 -0.36 3.96
C ARG A 118 17.29 -1.42 3.59
N TYR A 119 17.20 -2.51 4.37
CA TYR A 119 16.24 -3.59 4.17
C TYR A 119 15.06 -3.54 5.15
N SER A 120 14.91 -2.44 5.87
CA SER A 120 13.74 -2.21 6.72
C SER A 120 12.70 -1.38 5.96
N ALA A 121 11.44 -1.77 6.10
CA ALA A 121 10.30 -1.04 5.60
C ALA A 121 9.69 -0.19 6.72
N TYR A 122 9.29 1.05 6.42
CA TYR A 122 8.77 1.99 7.40
C TYR A 122 7.53 1.46 8.13
N SER A 123 6.64 0.76 7.41
CA SER A 123 5.44 0.11 7.93
C SER A 123 5.73 -0.92 9.02
N ASP A 124 6.84 -1.66 8.93
CA ASP A 124 7.25 -2.64 9.95
C ASP A 124 7.90 -2.01 11.18
N LEU A 125 8.40 -0.77 11.04
CA LEU A 125 9.06 -0.04 12.11
C LEU A 125 8.12 0.91 12.85
N PHE A 126 7.11 1.45 12.19
CA PHE A 126 6.25 2.50 12.73
C PHE A 126 5.46 2.05 13.96
N GLN A 127 5.53 2.82 15.05
CA GLN A 127 4.88 2.54 16.34
C GLN A 127 3.88 3.64 16.76
N GLY A 128 3.62 4.61 15.90
CA GLY A 128 2.79 5.77 16.22
C GLY A 128 3.57 7.08 16.09
N ILE A 129 2.99 8.13 16.65
CA ILE A 129 3.49 9.50 16.56
C ILE A 129 3.76 10.03 17.97
N ASP A 130 4.89 10.71 18.17
CA ASP A 130 5.19 11.40 19.42
C ASP A 130 4.40 12.70 19.58
N ALA A 131 4.53 13.35 20.74
CA ALA A 131 3.86 14.63 21.02
C ALA A 131 4.24 15.76 20.03
N GLY A 132 5.39 15.64 19.34
CA GLY A 132 5.88 16.60 18.35
C GLY A 132 5.41 16.31 16.92
N GLY A 133 4.65 15.25 16.70
CA GLY A 133 4.22 14.86 15.36
C GLY A 133 5.24 14.00 14.60
N LYS A 134 6.31 13.51 15.25
CA LYS A 134 7.35 12.70 14.61
C LYS A 134 7.05 11.20 14.76
N PRO A 135 7.46 10.37 13.79
CA PRO A 135 7.22 8.94 13.87
C PRO A 135 8.09 8.30 14.96
N ILE A 136 7.47 7.46 15.78
CA ILE A 136 8.17 6.58 16.72
C ILE A 136 8.50 5.31 15.95
N LEU A 137 9.79 5.00 15.81
CA LEU A 137 10.27 3.83 15.07
C LEU A 137 10.94 2.84 16.02
N ARG A 138 10.60 1.56 15.87
CA ARG A 138 11.36 0.45 16.47
C ARG A 138 12.30 -0.17 15.45
N GLY A 139 13.29 -0.94 15.90
CA GLY A 139 14.07 -1.82 15.02
C GLY A 139 13.33 -3.14 14.73
N GLY A 140 13.66 -3.78 13.59
CA GLY A 140 13.14 -5.09 13.21
C GLY A 140 12.71 -5.19 11.74
N SER A 141 12.04 -6.29 11.39
CA SER A 141 11.52 -6.59 10.05
C SER A 141 10.03 -6.95 10.03
N ALA A 142 9.35 -6.85 11.18
CA ALA A 142 7.94 -7.15 11.38
C ALA A 142 7.45 -6.52 12.69
N GLY A 143 6.14 -6.41 12.87
CA GLY A 143 5.53 -5.95 14.12
C GLY A 143 5.36 -4.43 14.17
N GLY A 144 5.11 -3.79 13.03
CA GLY A 144 4.64 -2.42 12.98
C GLY A 144 3.24 -2.26 13.58
N LEU A 145 2.90 -1.04 14.01
CA LEU A 145 1.56 -0.73 14.51
C LEU A 145 0.48 -1.01 13.46
N LEU A 146 0.77 -0.77 12.18
CA LEU A 146 -0.15 -1.04 11.07
C LEU A 146 -0.56 -2.52 11.03
N GLY A 147 0.43 -3.42 10.97
CA GLY A 147 0.19 -4.87 10.93
C GLY A 147 -0.48 -5.41 12.19
N ARG A 148 -0.12 -4.90 13.38
CA ARG A 148 -0.80 -5.28 14.64
C ARG A 148 -2.25 -4.84 14.68
N THR A 149 -2.54 -3.62 14.23
CA THR A 149 -3.91 -3.09 14.20
C THR A 149 -4.81 -3.94 13.29
N ALA A 150 -4.29 -4.38 12.13
CA ALA A 150 -5.04 -5.26 11.25
C ALA A 150 -5.35 -6.62 11.90
N LYS A 151 -4.40 -7.19 12.65
CA LYS A 151 -4.60 -8.43 13.42
C LYS A 151 -5.67 -8.25 14.50
N ASP A 152 -5.65 -7.12 15.21
CA ASP A 152 -6.65 -6.81 16.23
C ASP A 152 -8.05 -6.61 15.63
N GLU A 153 -8.16 -5.95 14.47
CA GLU A 153 -9.44 -5.78 13.76
C GLU A 153 -10.00 -7.11 13.27
N LEU A 154 -9.17 -7.97 12.68
CA LEU A 154 -9.58 -9.34 12.34
C LEU A 154 -10.07 -10.11 13.57
N ALA A 155 -9.32 -10.09 14.67
CA ALA A 155 -9.73 -10.74 15.91
C ALA A 155 -11.07 -10.19 16.42
N GLY A 156 -11.29 -8.87 16.31
CA GLY A 156 -12.55 -8.21 16.63
C GLY A 156 -13.72 -8.70 15.78
N HIS A 157 -13.52 -8.87 14.47
CA HIS A 157 -14.53 -9.42 13.56
C HIS A 157 -14.89 -10.86 13.90
N LEU A 158 -13.89 -11.71 14.13
CA LEU A 158 -14.11 -13.11 14.49
C LEU A 158 -14.84 -13.23 15.84
N ALA A 159 -14.44 -12.43 16.83
CA ALA A 159 -15.10 -12.39 18.13
C ALA A 159 -16.55 -11.89 18.02
N ARG A 160 -16.85 -10.92 17.15
CA ARG A 160 -18.24 -10.48 16.88
C ARG A 160 -19.09 -11.63 16.35
N ILE A 161 -18.60 -12.34 15.34
CA ILE A 161 -19.32 -13.46 14.71
C ILE A 161 -19.56 -14.58 15.73
N GLN A 162 -18.56 -14.91 16.55
CA GLN A 162 -18.69 -15.92 17.60
C GLN A 162 -19.63 -15.46 18.74
N ARG A 163 -19.67 -14.18 19.10
CA ARG A 163 -20.69 -13.69 20.05
C ARG A 163 -22.11 -13.87 19.52
N GLN A 164 -22.31 -13.71 18.21
CA GLN A 164 -23.60 -13.93 17.55
C GLN A 164 -23.93 -15.43 17.41
N ASN A 165 -22.91 -16.30 17.30
CA ASN A 165 -23.06 -17.74 17.17
C ASN A 165 -21.98 -18.48 18.01
N PRO A 166 -22.19 -18.67 19.32
CA PRO A 166 -21.15 -19.13 20.25
C PRO A 166 -20.61 -20.55 20.00
N THR A 167 -21.31 -21.35 19.19
CA THR A 167 -20.88 -22.71 18.83
C THR A 167 -19.88 -22.74 17.68
N LEU A 168 -19.63 -21.60 17.00
CA LEU A 168 -18.69 -21.55 15.89
C LEU A 168 -17.24 -21.60 16.37
N THR A 169 -16.49 -22.53 15.80
CA THR A 169 -15.02 -22.49 15.84
C THR A 169 -14.50 -21.24 15.13
N THR A 170 -13.27 -20.83 15.44
CA THR A 170 -12.60 -19.71 14.75
C THR A 170 -12.57 -19.90 13.23
N LYS A 171 -12.34 -21.13 12.76
CA LYS A 171 -12.34 -21.46 11.32
C LYS A 171 -13.72 -21.29 10.68
N GLN A 172 -14.79 -21.62 11.39
CA GLN A 172 -16.15 -21.38 10.89
C GLN A 172 -16.49 -19.89 10.92
N ALA A 173 -16.09 -19.15 11.95
CA ALA A 173 -16.26 -17.70 11.99
C ALA A 173 -15.49 -16.99 10.86
N ALA A 174 -14.27 -17.44 10.54
CA ALA A 174 -13.50 -16.95 9.40
C ALA A 174 -14.24 -17.18 8.07
N ARG A 175 -14.84 -18.36 7.87
CA ARG A 175 -15.67 -18.64 6.68
C ARG A 175 -16.91 -17.77 6.59
N VAL A 176 -17.54 -17.45 7.73
CA VAL A 176 -18.66 -16.51 7.76
C VAL A 176 -18.20 -15.13 7.33
N LEU A 177 -17.08 -14.63 7.89
CA LEU A 177 -16.50 -13.34 7.53
C LEU A 177 -16.14 -13.26 6.05
N THR A 178 -15.49 -14.29 5.49
CA THR A 178 -15.14 -14.32 4.06
C THR A 178 -16.40 -14.33 3.20
N ASN A 179 -17.42 -15.12 3.57
CA ASN A 179 -18.67 -15.13 2.84
C ASN A 179 -19.38 -13.76 2.88
N GLU A 180 -19.42 -13.07 4.04
CA GLU A 180 -19.97 -11.71 4.16
C GLU A 180 -19.28 -10.76 3.16
N ALA A 181 -17.94 -10.75 3.13
CA ALA A 181 -17.16 -9.91 2.22
C ALA A 181 -17.39 -10.29 0.74
N MET A 182 -17.44 -11.59 0.44
CA MET A 182 -17.64 -12.09 -0.92
C MET A 182 -19.00 -11.72 -1.51
N HIS A 183 -20.05 -11.60 -0.68
CA HIS A 183 -21.38 -11.16 -1.11
C HIS A 183 -21.48 -9.65 -1.23
N LYS A 184 -20.71 -8.90 -0.42
CA LYS A 184 -20.77 -7.44 -0.37
C LYS A 184 -19.99 -6.76 -1.50
N TYR A 185 -18.87 -7.34 -1.92
CA TYR A 185 -17.97 -6.73 -2.89
C TYR A 185 -17.71 -7.62 -4.11
N SER A 186 -17.46 -6.97 -5.24
CA SER A 186 -16.97 -7.65 -6.44
C SER A 186 -15.62 -8.32 -6.16
N MET A 187 -15.24 -9.29 -7.00
CA MET A 187 -13.93 -9.94 -6.90
C MET A 187 -12.77 -8.93 -6.93
N ARG A 188 -12.91 -7.90 -7.77
CA ARG A 188 -11.94 -6.82 -7.87
C ARG A 188 -11.93 -5.98 -6.58
N ASP A 189 -13.07 -5.49 -6.12
CA ASP A 189 -13.12 -4.61 -4.94
C ASP A 189 -12.76 -5.27 -3.61
N ARG A 190 -12.62 -6.59 -3.57
CA ARG A 190 -12.21 -7.32 -2.36
C ARG A 190 -10.79 -7.87 -2.43
N SER A 191 -10.03 -7.63 -3.51
CA SER A 191 -8.69 -8.18 -3.68
C SER A 191 -7.77 -7.80 -2.53
N ASP A 192 -7.73 -6.51 -2.20
CA ASP A 192 -6.75 -5.98 -1.25
C ASP A 192 -7.11 -6.41 0.17
N ILE A 193 -8.41 -6.37 0.53
CA ILE A 193 -8.84 -6.90 1.83
C ILE A 193 -8.67 -8.41 1.93
N SER A 194 -8.59 -9.15 0.81
CA SER A 194 -8.25 -10.57 0.82
C SER A 194 -6.83 -10.76 1.35
N ASP A 195 -5.88 -10.01 0.80
CA ASP A 195 -4.49 -10.09 1.20
C ASP A 195 -4.27 -9.59 2.64
N MET A 196 -4.93 -8.48 3.00
CA MET A 196 -4.91 -7.96 4.37
C MET A 196 -5.48 -8.95 5.39
N LEU A 197 -6.58 -9.66 5.08
CA LEU A 197 -7.13 -10.71 5.96
C LEU A 197 -6.19 -11.90 6.06
N GLU A 198 -5.56 -12.30 4.95
CA GLU A 198 -4.59 -13.39 4.91
C GLU A 198 -3.38 -13.08 5.82
N GLY A 199 -2.75 -11.92 5.63
CA GLY A 199 -1.62 -11.46 6.44
C GLY A 199 -1.98 -11.11 7.89
N ALA A 200 -3.23 -10.74 8.17
CA ALA A 200 -3.74 -10.61 9.54
C ALA A 200 -3.91 -11.97 10.24
N GLY A 201 -3.85 -13.08 9.51
CA GLY A 201 -3.88 -14.42 10.09
C GLY A 201 -5.26 -15.04 10.14
N ILE A 202 -6.11 -14.82 9.13
CA ILE A 202 -7.43 -15.46 9.03
C ILE A 202 -7.35 -16.99 8.90
N GLY A 203 -6.19 -17.53 8.53
CA GLY A 203 -5.94 -18.97 8.45
C GLY A 203 -6.59 -19.66 7.24
N ILE A 204 -6.88 -18.90 6.19
CA ILE A 204 -7.45 -19.37 4.92
C ILE A 204 -6.55 -18.83 3.80
N ALA A 205 -6.02 -19.72 2.97
CA ALA A 205 -5.27 -19.32 1.78
C ALA A 205 -6.21 -18.64 0.77
N TYR A 206 -5.81 -17.50 0.23
CA TYR A 206 -6.56 -16.70 -0.74
C TYR A 206 -8.01 -16.44 -0.29
N PRO A 207 -8.24 -15.83 0.89
CA PRO A 207 -9.50 -15.93 1.63
C PRO A 207 -10.73 -15.42 0.87
N LEU A 208 -10.56 -14.46 -0.05
CA LEU A 208 -11.62 -13.93 -0.91
C LEU A 208 -11.35 -14.17 -2.40
N GLY A 209 -10.43 -15.10 -2.72
CA GLY A 209 -10.03 -15.49 -4.07
C GLY A 209 -8.76 -14.83 -4.59
N ALA A 210 -8.11 -13.96 -3.81
CA ALA A 210 -6.83 -13.33 -4.09
C ALA A 210 -5.92 -13.36 -2.85
N GLY A 211 -4.62 -13.13 -3.00
CA GLY A 211 -3.63 -13.11 -1.91
C GLY A 211 -2.35 -13.83 -2.31
N HIS A 212 -1.44 -13.99 -1.35
CA HIS A 212 -0.12 -14.62 -1.56
C HIS A 212 -0.05 -16.09 -1.10
N GLY A 213 -1.07 -16.58 -0.39
CA GLY A 213 -1.10 -17.92 0.18
C GLY A 213 -0.45 -18.00 1.56
N LEU A 214 -0.83 -18.98 2.37
CA LEU A 214 -0.38 -19.08 3.78
C LEU A 214 1.15 -19.18 3.94
N ASP A 215 1.84 -19.86 3.01
CA ASP A 215 3.29 -20.04 3.06
C ASP A 215 4.06 -18.71 2.89
N TYR A 216 3.46 -17.73 2.19
CA TYR A 216 4.06 -16.40 2.05
C TYR A 216 4.22 -15.67 3.38
N TRP A 217 3.30 -15.91 4.30
CA TRP A 217 3.25 -15.23 5.59
C TRP A 217 4.14 -15.88 6.65
N ASP A 218 4.76 -17.03 6.35
CA ASP A 218 5.68 -17.69 7.28
C ASP A 218 6.94 -16.85 7.49
N GLY A 219 7.20 -16.47 8.74
CA GLY A 219 8.30 -15.58 9.10
C GLY A 219 8.21 -14.14 8.56
N ARG A 220 7.09 -13.74 7.93
CA ARG A 220 6.88 -12.40 7.33
C ARG A 220 5.91 -11.53 8.13
N GLY A 221 6.22 -10.23 8.18
CA GLY A 221 5.29 -9.21 8.69
C GLY A 221 4.26 -8.83 7.63
N ASN A 222 3.05 -8.47 8.06
CA ASN A 222 1.94 -8.06 7.19
C ASN A 222 1.90 -6.55 6.90
N SER A 223 2.71 -5.74 7.57
CA SER A 223 2.65 -4.27 7.46
C SER A 223 2.98 -3.77 6.04
N LYS A 224 3.95 -4.40 5.36
CA LYS A 224 4.41 -4.00 4.02
C LYS A 224 3.33 -4.16 2.95
N GLU A 225 2.67 -5.31 2.93
CA GLU A 225 1.56 -5.57 2.02
C GLU A 225 0.40 -4.62 2.33
N ILE A 226 -0.02 -4.52 3.59
CA ILE A 226 -1.09 -3.59 3.98
C ILE A 226 -0.78 -2.15 3.53
N PHE A 227 0.46 -1.70 3.69
CA PHE A 227 0.87 -0.37 3.24
C PHE A 227 0.75 -0.22 1.72
N ALA A 228 1.27 -1.17 0.95
CA ALA A 228 1.20 -1.17 -0.51
C ALA A 228 -0.25 -1.25 -1.03
N GLU A 229 -1.08 -2.07 -0.40
CA GLU A 229 -2.49 -2.24 -0.74
C GLU A 229 -3.32 -0.97 -0.47
N ILE A 230 -3.07 -0.26 0.63
CA ILE A 230 -3.76 1.01 0.86
C ILE A 230 -3.29 2.08 -0.15
N ILE A 231 -2.00 2.11 -0.51
CA ILE A 231 -1.46 3.03 -1.52
C ILE A 231 -2.11 2.76 -2.89
N SER A 232 -2.17 1.50 -3.32
CA SER A 232 -2.78 1.11 -4.60
C SER A 232 -4.28 1.45 -4.62
N ALA A 233 -4.99 1.17 -3.51
CA ALA A 233 -6.41 1.46 -3.37
C ALA A 233 -6.71 2.97 -3.45
N GLU A 234 -5.93 3.79 -2.76
CA GLU A 234 -6.09 5.26 -2.81
C GLU A 234 -5.74 5.85 -4.17
N ALA A 235 -4.81 5.23 -4.91
CA ALA A 235 -4.36 5.74 -6.20
C ALA A 235 -5.25 5.31 -7.37
N ALA A 236 -5.77 4.09 -7.34
CA ALA A 236 -6.36 3.46 -8.53
C ALA A 236 -7.68 2.72 -8.28
N HIS A 237 -8.08 2.47 -7.03
CA HIS A 237 -9.15 1.51 -6.73
C HIS A 237 -10.12 1.96 -5.62
N PRO A 238 -11.04 2.90 -5.93
CA PRO A 238 -12.00 3.42 -4.93
C PRO A 238 -12.89 2.37 -4.28
N GLY A 239 -13.28 1.31 -5.01
CA GLY A 239 -14.09 0.21 -4.48
C GLY A 239 -13.34 -0.60 -3.42
N SER A 240 -12.08 -0.94 -3.69
CA SER A 240 -11.20 -1.58 -2.70
C SER A 240 -10.91 -0.68 -1.50
N LEU A 241 -10.69 0.62 -1.72
CA LEU A 241 -10.53 1.58 -0.63
C LEU A 241 -11.76 1.60 0.30
N GLN A 242 -12.97 1.45 -0.24
CA GLN A 242 -14.18 1.32 0.57
C GLN A 242 -14.19 0.01 1.36
N ALA A 243 -13.80 -1.11 0.74
CA ALA A 243 -13.70 -2.39 1.44
C ALA A 243 -12.68 -2.34 2.60
N ILE A 244 -11.52 -1.73 2.38
CA ILE A 244 -10.50 -1.48 3.40
C ILE A 244 -11.08 -0.66 4.55
N LYS A 245 -11.78 0.44 4.27
CA LYS A 245 -12.39 1.28 5.31
C LYS A 245 -13.48 0.56 6.11
N ASP A 246 -14.18 -0.38 5.49
CA ASP A 246 -15.26 -1.12 6.15
C ASP A 246 -14.74 -2.26 7.04
N TYR A 247 -13.66 -2.93 6.63
CA TYR A 247 -13.10 -4.08 7.34
C TYR A 247 -11.92 -3.73 8.25
N PHE A 248 -11.16 -2.69 7.90
CA PHE A 248 -9.95 -2.28 8.61
C PHE A 248 -9.88 -0.76 8.87
N PRO A 249 -10.95 -0.13 9.42
CA PRO A 249 -11.00 1.32 9.61
C PRO A 249 -9.86 1.87 10.48
N LYS A 250 -9.46 1.17 11.54
CA LYS A 250 -8.37 1.61 12.44
C LYS A 250 -7.02 1.42 11.78
N THR A 251 -6.83 0.33 11.04
CA THR A 251 -5.60 0.13 10.25
C THR A 251 -5.45 1.24 9.21
N TYR A 252 -6.53 1.62 8.53
CA TYR A 252 -6.53 2.76 7.61
C TYR A 252 -6.16 4.08 8.33
N GLN A 253 -6.66 4.30 9.56
CA GLN A 253 -6.25 5.44 10.37
C GLN A 253 -4.75 5.43 10.71
N VAL A 254 -4.18 4.27 11.05
CA VAL A 254 -2.73 4.14 11.31
C VAL A 254 -1.93 4.43 10.04
N TYR A 255 -2.39 3.99 8.88
CA TYR A 255 -1.78 4.35 7.60
C TYR A 255 -1.81 5.88 7.38
N GLN A 256 -2.93 6.55 7.66
CA GLN A 256 -2.99 8.01 7.54
C GLN A 256 -2.00 8.71 8.47
N ASP A 257 -1.84 8.20 9.69
CA ASP A 257 -0.85 8.69 10.66
C ASP A 257 0.58 8.50 10.16
N MET A 258 0.90 7.33 9.59
CA MET A 258 2.19 7.04 8.95
C MET A 258 2.51 8.03 7.83
N VAL A 259 1.58 8.20 6.90
CA VAL A 259 1.70 9.11 5.77
C VAL A 259 1.89 10.54 6.24
N LYS A 260 1.20 10.98 7.30
CA LYS A 260 1.36 12.32 7.88
C LYS A 260 2.72 12.50 8.56
N ALA A 261 3.17 11.51 9.33
CA ALA A 261 4.39 11.57 10.12
C ALA A 261 5.68 11.44 9.28
N ARG A 262 5.60 10.90 8.05
CA ARG A 262 6.78 10.76 7.17
C ARG A 262 7.47 12.10 6.88
N LYS A 263 6.69 13.19 6.81
CA LYS A 263 7.16 14.51 6.40
C LYS A 263 8.15 15.04 7.43
N ARG A 264 9.40 15.24 7.01
CA ARG A 264 10.41 15.92 7.82
C ARG A 264 10.12 17.42 7.81
N LYS A 265 9.96 18.01 9.00
CA LYS A 265 10.02 19.46 9.18
C LYS A 265 11.47 19.93 9.17
#